data_AF-A0AAD3NBU7-F1
#
_entry.id   AF-A0AAD3NBU7-F1
#
_cell.length_a   1.000
_cell.length_b   1.000
_cell.length_c   1.000
_cell.angle_alpha   90.00
_cell.angle_beta   90.00
_cell.angle_gamma   90.00
#
_symmetry.space_group_name_H-M   'P 1'
#
loop_
_entity.id
_entity.type
_entity.pdbx_description
1 polymer ?
#
loop_
_entity_poly.entity_id
_entity_poly.type
_entity_poly.pdbx_seq_one_letter_code
_entity_poly.pdbx_strand_id
1 'polypeptide(L)'
;MSTDAEMEQYGPAAIYLRKPEKERIEAQTAPFDAKTAYFVADPDEMYVKGKLVKKEGGKATVETDGGKTVTVKEDDIHPRNPPKFDKMEDMAMMTHLNEPSVLYNLKERYASWMIY
;
A
#
# COMPACT_ATOMS: atom_id res chain seq x y z
N MET A 1 17.21 17.23 10.16
CA MET A 1 17.58 16.33 11.27
C MET A 1 17.13 14.94 10.87
N SER A 2 17.94 13.91 11.11
CA SER A 2 17.53 12.54 10.79
C SER A 2 16.36 12.15 11.70
N THR A 3 15.35 11.49 11.16
CA THR A 3 14.22 11.02 11.97
C THR A 3 14.66 9.98 12.99
N ASP A 4 15.79 9.29 12.75
CA ASP A 4 16.32 8.30 13.68
C ASP A 4 16.82 8.96 14.98
N ALA A 5 17.38 10.18 14.90
CA ALA A 5 17.79 10.94 16.07
C ALA A 5 16.59 11.34 16.95
N GLU A 6 15.43 11.63 16.34
CA GLU A 6 14.19 11.92 17.08
C GLU A 6 13.62 10.66 17.76
N MET A 7 13.91 9.48 17.22
CA MET A 7 13.43 8.20 17.73
C MET A 7 14.28 7.66 18.89
N GLU A 8 15.50 8.15 19.09
CA GLU A 8 16.43 7.69 20.13
C GLU A 8 15.84 7.80 21.55
N GLN A 9 15.01 8.82 21.80
CA GLN A 9 14.32 9.02 23.08
C GLN A 9 13.39 7.86 23.47
N TYR A 10 12.92 7.06 22.51
CA TYR A 10 12.04 5.91 22.74
C TYR A 10 12.82 4.61 22.97
N GLY A 11 14.15 4.63 22.85
CA GLY A 11 15.03 3.48 23.12
C GLY A 11 14.59 2.21 22.37
N PRO A 12 14.50 1.04 23.05
CA PRO A 12 14.08 -0.20 22.42
C PRO A 12 12.67 -0.18 21.80
N ALA A 13 11.81 0.75 22.21
CA ALA A 13 10.45 0.84 21.68
C ALA A 13 10.38 1.49 20.29
N ALA A 14 11.42 2.22 19.88
CA ALA A 14 11.45 3.00 18.64
C ALA A 14 11.01 2.19 17.41
N ILE A 15 11.49 0.95 17.29
CA ILE A 15 11.22 0.07 16.14
C ILE A 15 9.75 -0.34 15.98
N TYR A 16 8.95 -0.23 17.05
CA TYR A 16 7.52 -0.51 17.09
C TYR A 16 6.66 0.74 16.86
N LEU A 17 7.28 1.92 16.90
CA LEU A 17 6.61 3.21 16.70
C LEU A 17 6.86 3.75 15.29
N ARG A 18 8.11 3.66 14.80
CA ARG A 18 8.51 4.11 13.47
C ARG A 18 9.67 3.27 12.96
N LYS A 19 9.66 2.93 11.66
CA LYS A 19 10.78 2.21 11.04
C LYS A 19 12.01 3.11 10.86
N PRO A 20 13.22 2.54 10.94
CA PRO A 20 14.45 3.28 10.67
C PRO A 20 14.40 4.00 9.33
N GLU A 21 15.04 5.16 9.25
CA GLU A 21 15.07 6.00 8.05
C GLU A 21 15.57 5.22 6.82
N LYS A 22 16.57 4.35 7.00
CA LYS A 22 17.08 3.48 5.94
C LYS A 22 16.01 2.56 5.35
N GLU A 23 15.28 1.83 6.20
CA GLU A 23 14.20 0.93 5.75
C GLU A 23 13.07 1.69 5.06
N ARG A 24 12.77 2.90 5.56
CA ARG A 24 11.77 3.77 4.94
C ARG A 24 12.22 4.20 3.55
N ILE A 25 13.44 4.70 3.38
CA ILE A 25 13.96 5.13 2.07
C ILE A 25 13.95 3.96 1.09
N GLU A 26 14.42 2.77 1.51
CA GLU A 26 14.40 1.57 0.68
C GLU A 26 12.97 1.25 0.21
N ALA A 27 11.99 1.24 1.11
CA ALA A 27 10.58 1.01 0.76
C ALA A 27 10.03 2.08 -0.20
N GLN A 28 10.31 3.36 0.05
CA GLN A 28 9.78 4.46 -0.75
C GLN A 28 10.36 4.50 -2.18
N THR A 29 11.55 3.92 -2.38
CA THR A 29 12.21 3.84 -3.70
C THR A 29 11.80 2.62 -4.52
N ALA A 30 10.91 1.78 -3.99
CA ALA A 30 10.42 0.60 -4.69
C ALA A 30 9.78 0.97 -6.05
N PRO A 31 9.98 0.17 -7.11
CA PRO A 31 9.38 0.41 -8.42
C PRO A 31 7.85 0.46 -8.33
N PHE A 32 7.25 1.51 -8.89
CA PHE A 32 5.82 1.70 -8.89
C PHE A 32 5.35 2.37 -10.17
N ASP A 33 4.34 1.77 -10.81
CA ASP A 33 3.67 2.36 -11.98
C ASP A 33 2.23 2.72 -11.62
N ALA A 34 1.98 4.02 -11.44
CA ALA A 34 0.66 4.54 -11.08
C ALA A 34 -0.42 4.24 -12.13
N LYS A 35 -0.05 3.98 -13.40
CA LYS A 35 -1.02 3.68 -14.46
C LYS A 35 -1.51 2.24 -14.39
N THR A 36 -0.74 1.34 -13.77
CA THR A 36 -1.06 -0.09 -13.74
C THR A 36 -1.26 -0.64 -12.33
N ALA A 37 -0.84 0.04 -11.27
CA ALA A 37 -1.00 -0.44 -9.91
C ALA A 37 -2.43 -0.19 -9.36
N TYR A 38 -3.21 -1.26 -9.22
CA TYR A 38 -4.58 -1.21 -8.71
C TYR A 38 -4.82 -2.27 -7.63
N PHE A 39 -5.85 -2.04 -6.82
CA PHE A 39 -6.52 -3.07 -6.03
C PHE A 39 -7.74 -3.56 -6.78
N VAL A 40 -8.05 -4.84 -6.60
CA VAL A 40 -9.28 -5.47 -7.12
C VAL A 40 -9.93 -6.27 -6.00
N ALA A 41 -11.25 -6.33 -6.02
CA ALA A 41 -12.00 -7.14 -5.06
C ALA A 41 -11.67 -8.63 -5.23
N ASP A 42 -11.51 -9.33 -4.11
CA ASP A 42 -11.28 -10.77 -4.06
C ASP A 42 -12.29 -11.41 -3.08
N PRO A 43 -12.93 -12.54 -3.44
CA PRO A 43 -13.92 -13.18 -2.58
C PRO A 43 -13.39 -13.66 -1.23
N ASP A 44 -12.11 -14.03 -1.16
CA ASP A 44 -11.49 -14.65 0.02
C ASP A 44 -10.71 -13.61 0.85
N GLU A 45 -10.03 -12.68 0.18
CA GLU A 45 -9.17 -11.68 0.83
C GLU A 45 -9.75 -10.26 0.89
N MET A 46 -11.01 -10.07 0.48
CA MET A 46 -11.71 -8.78 0.29
C MET A 46 -11.12 -7.93 -0.83
N TYR A 47 -9.83 -7.59 -0.74
CA TYR A 47 -9.09 -6.84 -1.75
C TYR A 47 -7.69 -7.40 -1.90
N VAL A 48 -7.24 -7.52 -3.15
CA VAL A 48 -5.88 -7.92 -3.50
C VAL A 48 -5.20 -6.89 -4.37
N LYS A 49 -3.87 -6.80 -4.25
CA LYS A 49 -3.02 -6.01 -5.14
C LYS A 49 -2.95 -6.67 -6.51
N GLY A 50 -2.89 -5.86 -7.56
CA GLY A 50 -2.66 -6.35 -8.91
C GLY A 50 -2.21 -5.27 -9.88
N LYS A 51 -1.87 -5.74 -11.08
CA LYS A 51 -1.44 -4.95 -12.22
C LYS A 51 -2.51 -4.96 -13.30
N LEU A 52 -2.98 -3.77 -13.68
CA LEU A 52 -3.89 -3.59 -14.80
C LEU A 52 -3.20 -3.99 -16.11
N VAL A 53 -3.79 -4.93 -16.82
CA VAL A 53 -3.32 -5.42 -18.13
C VAL A 53 -4.04 -4.69 -19.26
N LYS A 54 -5.36 -4.52 -19.16
CA LYS A 54 -6.17 -3.90 -20.21
C LYS A 54 -7.46 -3.29 -19.66
N LYS A 55 -7.91 -2.20 -20.26
CA LYS A 55 -9.27 -1.64 -20.11
C LYS A 55 -9.95 -1.61 -21.48
N GLU A 56 -11.10 -2.25 -21.60
CA GLU A 56 -11.89 -2.26 -22.84
C GLU A 56 -13.36 -2.53 -22.54
N GLY A 57 -14.26 -1.79 -23.20
CA GLY A 57 -15.69 -2.03 -23.12
C GLY A 57 -16.29 -1.89 -21.71
N GLY A 58 -15.74 -1.00 -20.88
CA GLY A 58 -16.18 -0.78 -19.49
C GLY A 58 -15.71 -1.88 -18.52
N LYS A 59 -14.77 -2.72 -18.93
CA LYS A 59 -14.17 -3.78 -18.12
C LYS A 59 -12.67 -3.59 -17.99
N ALA A 60 -12.17 -3.85 -16.79
CA ALA A 60 -10.76 -3.89 -16.48
C ALA A 60 -10.29 -5.33 -16.29
N THR A 61 -9.18 -5.70 -16.93
CA THR A 61 -8.48 -6.96 -16.70
C THR A 61 -7.24 -6.69 -15.86
N VAL A 62 -7.18 -7.29 -14.67
CA VAL A 62 -6.11 -7.13 -13.68
C VAL A 62 -5.47 -8.48 -13.42
N GLU A 63 -4.14 -8.53 -13.45
CA GLU A 63 -3.34 -9.66 -13.00
C GLU A 63 -2.99 -9.44 -11.53
N THR A 64 -3.49 -10.30 -10.64
CA THR A 64 -3.24 -10.19 -9.19
C THR A 64 -1.82 -10.63 -8.85
N ASP A 65 -1.28 -10.12 -7.74
CA ASP A 65 0.06 -10.52 -7.26
C ASP A 65 0.13 -12.03 -6.93
N GLY A 66 -1.02 -12.69 -6.76
CA GLY A 66 -1.14 -14.15 -6.62
C GLY A 66 -1.13 -14.93 -7.95
N GLY A 67 -0.90 -14.26 -9.08
CA GLY A 67 -0.80 -14.87 -10.41
C GLY A 67 -2.14 -15.21 -11.07
N LYS A 68 -3.27 -14.75 -10.52
CA LYS A 68 -4.59 -14.94 -11.12
C LYS A 68 -4.95 -13.72 -11.98
N THR A 69 -5.57 -13.95 -13.14
CA THR A 69 -6.11 -12.86 -13.95
C THR A 69 -7.61 -12.75 -13.72
N VAL A 70 -8.08 -11.57 -13.33
CA VAL A 70 -9.50 -11.28 -13.09
C VAL A 70 -9.98 -10.17 -14.02
N THR A 71 -11.20 -10.32 -14.53
CA THR A 71 -11.87 -9.30 -15.33
C THR A 71 -13.09 -8.81 -14.58
N VAL A 72 -13.06 -7.55 -14.17
CA VAL A 72 -14.12 -6.88 -13.40
C VAL A 72 -14.57 -5.61 -14.14
N LYS A 73 -15.58 -4.91 -13.60
CA LYS A 73 -15.94 -3.60 -14.15
C LYS A 73 -14.85 -2.59 -13.85
N GLU A 74 -14.73 -1.56 -14.68
CA GLU A 74 -13.74 -0.50 -14.44
C GLU A 74 -13.96 0.26 -13.13
N ASP A 75 -15.19 0.30 -12.63
CA ASP A 75 -15.53 0.94 -11.36
C ASP A 75 -15.15 0.09 -10.12
N ASP A 76 -14.89 -1.21 -10.32
CA ASP A 76 -14.57 -2.17 -9.25
C ASP A 76 -13.06 -2.30 -9.01
N ILE A 77 -12.24 -1.49 -9.67
CA ILE A 77 -10.79 -1.39 -9.44
C ILE A 77 -10.45 -0.08 -8.75
N HIS A 78 -9.54 -0.14 -7.78
CA HIS A 78 -9.17 1.03 -6.99
C HIS A 78 -7.69 1.38 -7.17
N PRO A 79 -7.32 2.62 -7.50
CA PRO A 79 -5.93 3.00 -7.69
C PRO A 79 -5.14 2.83 -6.39
N ARG A 80 -3.88 2.40 -6.52
CA ARG A 80 -2.96 2.25 -5.39
C ARG A 80 -2.18 3.54 -5.15
N ASN A 81 -1.86 3.80 -3.88
CA ASN A 81 -0.90 4.85 -3.53
C ASN A 81 0.53 4.42 -3.91
N PRO A 82 1.39 5.36 -4.34
CA PRO A 82 2.83 5.10 -4.50
C PRO A 82 3.51 4.69 -3.18
N PRO A 83 4.66 3.98 -3.23
CA PRO A 83 5.36 3.46 -2.05
C PRO A 83 5.78 4.51 -1.03
N LYS A 84 5.86 5.79 -1.44
CA LYS A 84 6.06 6.91 -0.52
C LYS A 84 5.01 7.01 0.59
N PHE A 85 3.82 6.43 0.37
CA PHE A 85 2.71 6.38 1.32
C PHE A 85 2.60 5.04 2.05
N ASP A 86 3.55 4.13 1.88
CA ASP A 86 3.55 2.87 2.61
C ASP A 86 3.78 3.13 4.11
N LYS A 87 2.96 2.50 4.95
CA LYS A 87 3.00 2.62 6.41
C LYS A 87 2.93 4.08 6.89
N MET A 88 2.13 4.92 6.24
CA MET A 88 1.90 6.29 6.69
C MET A 88 1.29 6.34 8.08
N GLU A 89 1.77 7.28 8.91
CA GLU A 89 1.26 7.52 10.27
C GLU A 89 -0.10 8.21 10.23
N ASP A 90 -0.28 9.16 9.32
CA ASP A 90 -1.57 9.80 9.05
C ASP A 90 -2.07 9.37 7.67
N MET A 91 -3.12 8.55 7.66
CA MET A 91 -3.72 8.06 6.41
C MET A 91 -4.49 9.15 5.65
N ALA A 92 -4.89 10.25 6.30
CA ALA A 92 -5.53 11.38 5.62
C ALA A 92 -4.58 12.07 4.63
N MET A 93 -3.28 11.85 4.75
CA MET A 93 -2.26 12.36 3.83
C MET A 93 -2.10 11.53 2.55
N MET A 94 -2.78 10.39 2.41
CA MET A 94 -2.72 9.57 1.20
C MET A 94 -3.38 10.26 0.01
N THR A 95 -2.84 10.05 -1.20
CA THR A 95 -3.45 10.57 -2.43
C THR A 95 -4.76 9.85 -2.77
N HIS A 96 -4.77 8.54 -2.62
CA HIS A 96 -5.96 7.72 -2.81
C HIS A 96 -6.47 7.24 -1.45
N LEU A 97 -7.54 7.87 -0.96
CA LEU A 97 -8.20 7.49 0.29
C LEU A 97 -9.40 6.59 0.01
N ASN A 98 -9.10 5.40 -0.53
CA ASN A 98 -10.09 4.36 -0.80
C ASN A 98 -10.00 3.23 0.26
N GLU A 99 -11.05 2.43 0.38
CA GLU A 99 -11.15 1.33 1.33
C GLU A 99 -9.91 0.39 1.32
N PRO A 100 -9.44 -0.12 0.17
CA PRO A 100 -8.27 -0.99 0.18
C PRO A 100 -6.97 -0.27 0.55
N SER A 101 -6.81 1.02 0.25
CA SER A 101 -5.61 1.77 0.66
C SER A 101 -5.53 1.89 2.18
N VAL A 102 -6.64 2.17 2.85
CA VAL A 102 -6.71 2.22 4.32
C VAL A 102 -6.43 0.85 4.91
N LEU A 103 -7.09 -0.19 4.39
CA LEU A 103 -6.90 -1.57 4.84
C LEU A 103 -5.44 -2.02 4.72
N TYR A 104 -4.81 -1.81 3.56
CA TYR A 104 -3.44 -2.25 3.33
C TYR A 104 -2.42 -1.46 4.14
N ASN A 105 -2.63 -0.16 4.36
CA ASN A 105 -1.74 0.60 5.24
C ASN A 105 -1.78 0.06 6.67
N LEU A 106 -2.98 -0.20 7.21
CA LEU A 106 -3.14 -0.80 8.53
C LEU A 106 -2.53 -2.21 8.58
N LYS A 107 -2.79 -3.06 7.58
CA LYS A 107 -2.23 -4.42 7.46
C LYS A 107 -0.70 -4.40 7.47
N GLU A 108 -0.08 -3.49 6.73
CA GLU A 108 1.38 -3.38 6.62
C GLU A 108 2.03 -2.76 7.86
N ARG A 109 1.38 -1.79 8.51
CA ARG A 109 1.82 -1.27 9.81
C ARG A 109 1.76 -2.38 10.87
N TYR A 110 0.66 -3.12 10.92
CA TYR A 110 0.47 -4.23 11.86
C TYR A 110 1.48 -5.36 11.64
N ALA A 111 1.73 -5.77 10.40
CA ALA A 111 2.76 -6.76 10.06
C ALA A 111 4.18 -6.32 10.46
N SER A 112 4.37 -5.01 10.63
CA SER A 112 5.60 -4.38 11.11
C SER A 112 5.61 -4.07 12.60
N TRP A 113 4.64 -4.59 13.36
CA TRP A 113 4.44 -4.36 14.79
C TRP A 113 4.17 -2.89 15.18
N MET A 114 3.67 -2.09 14.24
CA MET A 114 3.21 -0.73 14.48
C MET A 114 1.68 -0.74 14.56
N ILE A 115 1.14 -0.62 15.78
CA ILE A 115 -0.29 -0.82 16.05
C ILE A 115 -1.12 0.47 16.09
N TYR A 116 -0.46 1.62 15.93
CA TYR A 116 -1.06 2.95 15.86
C TYR A 116 -0.72 3.58 14.51
#